data_AF-X1NSZ6-F1
#
_entry.id   AF-X1NSZ6-F1
#
_cell.length_a   1.000
_cell.length_b   1.000
_cell.length_c   1.000
_cell.angle_alpha   90.00
_cell.angle_beta   90.00
_cell.angle_gamma   90.00
#
_symmetry.space_group_name_H-M   'P 1'
#
loop_
_entity.id
_entity.type
_entity.pdbx_description
1 polymer ?
#
loop_
_entity_poly.entity_id
_entity_poly.type
_entity_poly.pdbx_seq_one_letter_code
_entity_poly.pdbx_strand_id
1 'polypeptide(L)'
;YSFQYGLVKVIAFNNNYWVSYNAPKYGGCPEGYIMKDQLDWIKRELKKADKDNTVKYVILFAQEPVFPNGGHIDDAMWYEGDNTVRAYTYNAKTKELQPEKKGIIEVRNELIRAISHCKKVAAVLGADEHSYSKVLIDKNVPVGNMKKDDKNNNGKLGDEGEEYSCLSDLKYPTWYFSAGDAGAPYYSEEKTPWNSYWKDRSDNQYYYFSSQEHVLIFKADNQKISLTVYNPYTEVIDRIDNLMDVK
;
A
#
# COMPACT_ATOMS: atom_id res chain seq x y z
N TYR A 1 6.62 -12.73 6.70
CA TYR A 1 7.50 -13.84 6.26
C TYR A 1 7.68 -13.76 4.75
N SER A 2 8.60 -14.51 4.15
CA SER A 2 8.77 -14.52 2.69
C SER A 2 9.09 -15.91 2.17
N PHE A 3 8.71 -16.19 0.92
CA PHE A 3 9.01 -17.44 0.22
C PHE A 3 9.19 -17.18 -1.27
N GLN A 4 9.67 -18.17 -2.01
CA GLN A 4 9.79 -18.10 -3.46
C GLN A 4 9.04 -19.28 -4.09
N TYR A 5 8.25 -18.99 -5.11
CA TYR A 5 7.56 -19.98 -5.92
C TYR A 5 7.96 -19.77 -7.38
N GLY A 6 8.77 -20.68 -7.92
CA GLY A 6 9.40 -20.50 -9.24
C GLY A 6 10.23 -19.21 -9.29
N LEU A 7 9.86 -18.31 -10.19
CA LEU A 7 10.56 -17.03 -10.45
C LEU A 7 10.00 -15.86 -9.62
N VAL A 8 8.98 -16.12 -8.78
CA VAL A 8 8.28 -15.09 -7.99
C VAL A 8 8.67 -15.20 -6.52
N LYS A 9 9.24 -14.12 -5.98
CA LYS A 9 9.40 -13.95 -4.53
C LYS A 9 8.14 -13.31 -3.97
N VAL A 10 7.58 -13.92 -2.94
CA VAL A 10 6.41 -13.40 -2.22
C VAL A 10 6.88 -12.92 -0.85
N ILE A 11 6.50 -11.69 -0.49
CA ILE A 11 6.79 -11.07 0.81
C ILE A 11 5.46 -10.76 1.48
N ALA A 12 5.12 -11.57 2.48
CA ALA A 12 4.00 -11.32 3.37
C ALA A 12 4.44 -10.41 4.51
N PHE A 13 3.80 -9.26 4.67
CA PHE A 13 3.99 -8.39 5.82
C PHE A 13 2.66 -8.19 6.55
N ASN A 14 2.74 -7.87 7.84
CA ASN A 14 1.59 -7.72 8.72
C ASN A 14 1.50 -6.26 9.17
N ASN A 15 0.54 -5.55 8.60
CA ASN A 15 0.18 -4.18 8.96
C ASN A 15 -0.97 -4.12 9.98
N ASN A 16 -1.43 -5.27 10.50
CA ASN A 16 -2.35 -5.40 11.65
C ASN A 16 -1.73 -6.20 12.80
N TYR A 17 -0.40 -6.13 12.94
CA TYR A 17 0.28 -6.79 14.05
C TYR A 17 0.05 -6.00 15.34
N TRP A 18 -0.38 -6.69 16.39
CA TRP A 18 -0.61 -6.09 17.72
C TRP A 18 -1.54 -4.85 17.65
N VAL A 19 -2.60 -4.98 16.85
CA VAL A 19 -3.56 -3.90 16.61
C VAL A 19 -4.28 -3.47 17.90
N SER A 20 -4.51 -2.17 18.03
CA SER A 20 -5.15 -1.52 19.17
C SER A 20 -5.85 -0.25 18.72
N TYR A 21 -7.18 -0.28 18.73
CA TYR A 21 -8.05 0.87 18.41
C TYR A 21 -7.93 2.04 19.41
N ASN A 22 -7.16 1.88 20.48
CA ASN A 22 -6.79 2.97 21.38
C ASN A 22 -5.33 2.78 21.86
N ALA A 23 -4.42 2.75 20.90
CA ALA A 23 -2.98 2.62 21.14
C ALA A 23 -2.42 3.64 22.16
N PRO A 24 -2.83 4.93 22.18
CA PRO A 24 -2.34 5.88 23.18
C PRO A 24 -2.65 5.45 24.63
N LYS A 25 -3.77 4.76 24.86
CA LYS A 25 -4.19 4.32 26.19
C LYS A 25 -3.64 2.95 26.57
N TYR A 26 -3.57 2.02 25.63
CA TYR A 26 -3.29 0.60 25.91
C TYR A 26 -1.99 0.06 25.32
N GLY A 27 -1.31 0.84 24.48
CA GLY A 27 -0.21 0.36 23.65
C GLY A 27 -0.71 -0.42 22.43
N GLY A 28 0.21 -0.81 21.57
CA GLY A 28 -0.07 -1.50 20.32
C GLY A 28 0.00 -0.59 19.10
N CYS A 29 -0.43 -1.13 17.97
CA CYS A 29 -0.39 -0.47 16.67
C CYS A 29 -1.81 -0.02 16.27
N PRO A 30 -1.99 1.19 15.71
CA PRO A 30 -3.18 1.45 14.93
C PRO A 30 -3.23 0.50 13.73
N GLU A 31 -4.43 0.31 13.18
CA GLU A 31 -4.65 -0.45 11.95
C GLU A 31 -3.74 0.06 10.83
N GLY A 32 -3.23 -0.83 9.99
CA GLY A 32 -2.32 -0.48 8.90
C GLY A 32 -0.88 -0.08 9.31
N TYR A 33 -0.57 0.07 10.61
CA TYR A 33 0.75 0.51 11.05
C TYR A 33 1.80 -0.59 11.01
N ILE A 34 2.98 -0.26 10.47
CA ILE A 34 4.13 -1.18 10.39
C ILE A 34 5.24 -0.69 11.32
N MET A 35 5.54 -1.49 12.35
CA MET A 35 6.65 -1.25 13.26
C MET A 35 8.00 -1.24 12.53
N LYS A 36 8.95 -0.44 13.07
CA LYS A 36 10.24 -0.15 12.42
C LYS A 36 11.04 -1.40 12.08
N ASP A 37 11.09 -2.36 12.99
CA ASP A 37 11.80 -3.63 12.84
C ASP A 37 11.25 -4.47 11.67
N GLN A 38 9.92 -4.52 11.52
CA GLN A 38 9.27 -5.16 10.38
C GLN A 38 9.54 -4.39 9.07
N LEU A 39 9.43 -3.06 9.08
CA LEU A 39 9.73 -2.23 7.91
C LEU A 39 11.20 -2.40 7.46
N ASP A 40 12.13 -2.46 8.41
CA ASP A 40 13.54 -2.73 8.13
C ASP A 40 13.76 -4.16 7.62
N TRP A 41 12.97 -5.14 8.08
CA TRP A 41 12.98 -6.48 7.52
C TRP A 41 12.48 -6.50 6.06
N ILE A 42 11.39 -5.79 5.73
CA ILE A 42 10.88 -5.66 4.35
C ILE A 42 11.97 -5.08 3.44
N LYS A 43 12.64 -3.99 3.87
CA LYS A 43 13.76 -3.39 3.11
C LYS A 43 14.90 -4.39 2.86
N ARG A 44 15.22 -5.26 3.83
CA ARG A 44 16.25 -6.29 3.67
C ARG A 44 15.81 -7.37 2.68
N GLU A 45 14.56 -7.81 2.73
CA GLU A 45 14.03 -8.81 1.78
C GLU A 45 13.98 -8.28 0.35
N LEU A 46 13.58 -7.02 0.15
CA LEU A 46 13.62 -6.36 -1.17
C LEU A 46 15.05 -6.27 -1.72
N LYS A 47 16.03 -5.90 -0.88
CA LYS A 47 17.45 -5.88 -1.27
C LYS A 47 17.99 -7.26 -1.63
N LYS A 48 17.55 -8.32 -0.94
CA LYS A 48 17.93 -9.70 -1.28
C LYS A 48 17.32 -10.10 -2.63
N ALA A 49 16.02 -9.85 -2.82
CA ALA A 49 15.32 -10.18 -4.06
C ALA A 49 15.94 -9.46 -5.27
N ASP A 50 16.34 -8.19 -5.12
CA ASP A 50 16.97 -7.43 -6.20
C ASP A 50 18.29 -8.05 -6.68
N LYS A 51 19.07 -8.62 -5.75
CA LYS A 51 20.36 -9.28 -6.03
C LYS A 51 20.24 -10.74 -6.46
N ASP A 52 19.10 -11.38 -6.22
CA ASP A 52 18.91 -12.80 -6.51
C ASP A 52 18.48 -13.02 -7.97
N ASN A 53 19.35 -13.60 -8.78
CA ASN A 53 19.07 -13.84 -10.20
C ASN A 53 17.99 -14.91 -10.46
N THR A 54 17.62 -15.71 -9.46
CA THR A 54 16.52 -16.67 -9.57
C THR A 54 15.15 -16.00 -9.39
N VAL A 55 15.12 -14.81 -8.77
CA VAL A 55 13.93 -13.99 -8.61
C VAL A 55 13.82 -13.01 -9.79
N LYS A 56 12.72 -13.09 -10.53
CA LYS A 56 12.37 -12.13 -11.58
C LYS A 56 11.32 -11.13 -11.13
N TYR A 57 10.35 -11.58 -10.35
CA TYR A 57 9.25 -10.75 -9.88
C TYR A 57 9.12 -10.85 -8.36
N VAL A 58 8.71 -9.75 -7.75
CA VAL A 58 8.38 -9.67 -6.34
C VAL A 58 6.92 -9.25 -6.21
N ILE A 59 6.15 -9.99 -5.42
CA ILE A 59 4.82 -9.60 -4.98
C ILE A 59 4.88 -9.41 -3.47
N LEU A 60 4.36 -8.27 -3.00
CA LEU A 60 4.15 -8.02 -1.58
C LEU A 60 2.67 -8.13 -1.27
N PHE A 61 2.30 -8.59 -0.08
CA PHE A 61 0.91 -8.54 0.37
C PHE A 61 0.78 -8.34 1.87
N ALA A 62 -0.32 -7.71 2.27
CA ALA A 62 -0.77 -7.52 3.65
C ALA A 62 -2.30 -7.36 3.69
N GLN A 63 -2.89 -7.27 4.90
CA GLN A 63 -4.34 -7.08 5.05
C GLN A 63 -4.73 -5.66 4.61
N GLU A 64 -4.19 -4.63 5.26
CA GLU A 64 -4.63 -3.27 4.97
C GLU A 64 -4.08 -2.74 3.64
N PRO A 65 -4.88 -1.99 2.87
CA PRO A 65 -4.42 -1.34 1.66
C PRO A 65 -3.39 -0.25 1.98
N VAL A 66 -2.30 -0.22 1.21
CA VAL A 66 -1.30 0.86 1.28
C VAL A 66 -1.89 2.19 0.74
N PHE A 67 -2.81 2.07 -0.23
CA PHE A 67 -3.51 3.16 -0.89
C PHE A 67 -5.00 2.79 -0.98
N PRO A 68 -5.79 3.02 0.08
CA PRO A 68 -7.23 2.75 0.07
C PRO A 68 -7.97 3.51 -1.04
N ASN A 69 -9.09 3.00 -1.53
CA ASN A 69 -9.95 3.67 -2.51
C ASN A 69 -11.46 3.56 -2.20
N GLY A 70 -11.81 3.08 -1.02
CA GLY A 70 -13.17 2.89 -0.52
C GLY A 70 -13.21 2.96 1.01
N GLY A 71 -13.90 2.02 1.65
CA GLY A 71 -14.27 2.04 3.08
C GLY A 71 -13.16 2.03 4.13
N HIS A 72 -11.91 2.32 3.76
CA HIS A 72 -10.73 2.37 4.61
C HIS A 72 -9.90 3.65 4.40
N ILE A 73 -10.52 4.74 3.93
CA ILE A 73 -9.84 6.03 3.79
C ILE A 73 -9.53 6.70 5.14
N ASP A 74 -10.31 6.41 6.19
CA ASP A 74 -10.18 6.94 7.54
C ASP A 74 -9.34 6.04 8.48
N ASP A 75 -8.83 4.92 7.95
CA ASP A 75 -7.89 4.03 8.62
C ASP A 75 -6.79 3.50 7.67
N ALA A 76 -6.43 2.22 7.77
CA ALA A 76 -5.38 1.56 7.02
C ALA A 76 -4.04 2.34 7.04
N MET A 77 -3.46 2.64 5.87
CA MET A 77 -2.23 3.43 5.80
C MET A 77 -2.47 4.91 5.46
N TRP A 78 -3.72 5.39 5.54
CA TRP A 78 -4.08 6.76 5.16
C TRP A 78 -4.64 7.62 6.29
N TYR A 79 -5.63 7.17 7.06
CA TYR A 79 -6.23 7.96 8.15
C TYR A 79 -6.62 9.39 7.73
N GLU A 80 -7.20 9.56 6.54
CA GLU A 80 -7.49 10.87 5.92
C GLU A 80 -6.30 11.85 5.89
N GLY A 81 -5.07 11.34 5.84
CA GLY A 81 -3.86 12.15 5.88
C GLY A 81 -3.36 12.50 7.29
N ASP A 82 -3.97 11.96 8.36
CA ASP A 82 -3.56 12.20 9.74
C ASP A 82 -2.29 11.39 10.12
N ASN A 83 -1.15 12.07 10.21
CA ASN A 83 0.13 11.50 10.63
C ASN A 83 0.37 11.61 12.15
N THR A 84 -0.61 12.06 12.92
CA THR A 84 -0.56 11.96 14.40
C THR A 84 -0.79 10.52 14.86
N VAL A 85 -1.42 9.70 14.03
CA VAL A 85 -1.69 8.27 14.24
C VAL A 85 -0.39 7.48 14.31
N ARG A 86 -0.13 6.84 15.46
CA ARG A 86 1.13 6.19 15.82
C ARG A 86 0.90 4.94 16.64
N ALA A 87 1.79 3.97 16.50
CA ALA A 87 1.91 2.90 17.48
C ALA A 87 2.48 3.42 18.81
N TYR A 88 2.13 2.74 19.90
CA TYR A 88 2.60 3.06 21.24
C TYR A 88 3.22 1.83 21.89
N THR A 89 4.45 1.98 22.41
CA THR A 89 5.17 0.92 23.10
C THR A 89 5.37 1.27 24.57
N TYR A 90 5.32 0.25 25.43
CA TYR A 90 5.56 0.45 26.86
C TYR A 90 7.05 0.57 27.15
N ASN A 91 7.47 1.72 27.71
CA ASN A 91 8.83 1.91 28.16
C ASN A 91 8.96 1.45 29.62
N ALA A 92 9.61 0.30 29.82
CA ALA A 92 9.76 -0.29 31.15
C ALA A 92 10.55 0.59 32.15
N LYS A 93 11.39 1.52 31.66
CA LYS A 93 12.18 2.42 32.53
C LYS A 93 11.33 3.58 33.05
N THR A 94 10.56 4.22 32.17
CA THR A 94 9.68 5.34 32.55
C THR A 94 8.32 4.87 33.08
N LYS A 95 7.97 3.61 32.83
CA LYS A 95 6.66 3.00 33.12
C LYS A 95 5.50 3.67 32.40
N GLU A 96 5.76 4.23 31.22
CA GLU A 96 4.79 4.97 30.42
C GLU A 96 4.72 4.39 29.01
N LEU A 97 3.55 4.55 28.37
CA LEU A 97 3.41 4.34 26.93
C LEU A 97 4.05 5.51 26.19
N GLN A 98 4.84 5.21 25.17
CA GLN A 98 5.51 6.20 24.34
C GLN A 98 5.14 5.98 22.88
N PRO A 99 4.81 7.06 22.14
CA PRO A 99 4.53 6.96 20.72
C PRO A 99 5.79 6.60 19.95
N GLU A 100 5.63 5.82 18.90
CA GLU A 100 6.67 5.61 17.90
C GLU A 100 7.06 6.92 17.20
N LYS A 101 8.30 6.97 16.75
CA LYS A 101 8.89 8.20 16.19
C LYS A 101 8.20 8.69 14.92
N LYS A 102 7.64 7.79 14.11
CA LYS A 102 7.00 8.12 12.83
C LYS A 102 5.50 7.93 12.94
N GLY A 103 4.74 8.80 12.29
CA GLY A 103 3.31 8.58 12.08
C GLY A 103 3.04 7.61 10.93
N ILE A 104 1.77 7.24 10.77
CA ILE A 104 1.30 6.29 9.75
C ILE A 104 1.70 6.72 8.32
N ILE A 105 1.56 8.01 7.98
CA ILE A 105 1.91 8.56 6.66
C ILE A 105 3.41 8.46 6.40
N GLU A 106 4.24 8.76 7.41
CA GLU A 106 5.69 8.62 7.30
C GLU A 106 6.13 7.17 7.12
N VAL A 107 5.48 6.23 7.81
CA VAL A 107 5.71 4.78 7.68
C VAL A 107 5.32 4.30 6.28
N ARG A 108 4.12 4.66 5.80
CA ARG A 108 3.67 4.36 4.43
C ARG A 108 4.65 4.91 3.40
N ASN A 109 5.02 6.18 3.53
CA ASN A 109 5.93 6.86 2.61
C ASN A 109 7.34 6.26 2.62
N GLU A 110 7.77 5.63 3.72
CA GLU A 110 9.04 4.88 3.78
C GLU A 110 8.92 3.48 3.15
N LEU A 111 7.77 2.81 3.33
CA LEU A 111 7.46 1.53 2.68
C LEU A 111 7.46 1.68 1.15
N ILE A 112 6.72 2.64 0.61
CA ILE A 112 6.61 2.83 -0.85
C ILE A 112 7.92 3.27 -1.49
N ARG A 113 8.77 4.00 -0.75
CA ARG A 113 10.15 4.27 -1.19
C ARG A 113 10.96 2.99 -1.28
N ALA A 114 10.92 2.13 -0.26
CA ALA A 114 11.63 0.85 -0.28
C ALA A 114 11.19 -0.02 -1.46
N ILE A 115 9.87 -0.09 -1.68
CA ILE A 115 9.24 -0.84 -2.78
C ILE A 115 9.68 -0.30 -4.14
N SER A 116 9.53 1.02 -4.37
CA SER A 116 9.85 1.65 -5.65
C SER A 116 11.34 1.60 -6.01
N HIS A 117 12.22 1.29 -5.06
CA HIS A 117 13.66 1.11 -5.30
C HIS A 117 14.05 -0.32 -5.70
N CYS A 118 13.11 -1.28 -5.65
CA CYS A 118 13.32 -2.63 -6.13
C CYS A 118 12.65 -2.80 -7.50
N LYS A 119 13.45 -2.83 -8.57
CA LYS A 119 12.93 -2.93 -9.95
C LYS A 119 12.11 -4.20 -10.19
N LYS A 120 12.24 -5.23 -9.35
CA LYS A 120 11.55 -6.52 -9.52
C LYS A 120 10.14 -6.54 -8.93
N VAL A 121 9.70 -5.51 -8.17
CA VAL A 121 8.35 -5.52 -7.59
C VAL A 121 7.28 -5.34 -8.67
N ALA A 122 6.46 -6.35 -8.87
CA ALA A 122 5.37 -6.33 -9.84
C ALA A 122 4.07 -5.75 -9.25
N ALA A 123 3.78 -6.10 -7.99
CA ALA A 123 2.54 -5.74 -7.34
C ALA A 123 2.68 -5.69 -5.81
N VAL A 124 1.86 -4.86 -5.19
CA VAL A 124 1.59 -4.82 -3.75
C VAL A 124 0.09 -5.04 -3.57
N LEU A 125 -0.27 -6.06 -2.80
CA LEU A 125 -1.67 -6.46 -2.61
C LEU A 125 -2.13 -6.09 -1.19
N GLY A 126 -3.20 -5.32 -1.11
CA GLY A 126 -4.04 -5.18 0.07
C GLY A 126 -5.35 -5.94 -0.12
N ALA A 127 -6.01 -6.22 0.99
CA ALA A 127 -7.38 -6.69 1.07
C ALA A 127 -8.18 -5.64 1.85
N ASP A 128 -8.95 -6.08 2.86
CA ASP A 128 -9.86 -5.35 3.75
C ASP A 128 -10.94 -4.51 3.08
N GLU A 129 -10.59 -3.68 2.09
CA GLU A 129 -11.60 -3.11 1.22
C GLU A 129 -12.30 -4.22 0.45
N HIS A 130 -13.60 -4.38 0.71
CA HIS A 130 -14.50 -5.25 -0.02
C HIS A 130 -14.84 -4.63 -1.38
N SER A 131 -13.81 -4.37 -2.18
CA SER A 131 -13.88 -3.97 -3.58
C SER A 131 -12.58 -4.38 -4.28
N TYR A 132 -12.60 -4.37 -5.61
CA TYR A 132 -11.40 -4.39 -6.43
C TYR A 132 -10.99 -2.96 -6.73
N SER A 133 -9.74 -2.60 -6.45
CA SER A 133 -9.11 -1.44 -7.07
C SER A 133 -7.69 -1.74 -7.50
N LYS A 134 -7.25 -1.10 -8.59
CA LYS A 134 -5.83 -0.96 -8.94
C LYS A 134 -5.47 0.50 -9.00
N VAL A 135 -4.25 0.81 -8.59
CA VAL A 135 -3.65 2.12 -8.79
C VAL A 135 -2.16 1.97 -9.08
N LEU A 136 -1.68 2.64 -10.14
CA LEU A 136 -0.25 2.79 -10.39
C LEU A 136 0.26 3.99 -9.58
N ILE A 137 1.34 3.79 -8.82
CA ILE A 137 2.02 4.88 -8.12
C ILE A 137 3.39 5.09 -8.73
N ASP A 138 3.63 6.29 -9.24
CA ASP A 138 4.91 6.78 -9.74
C ASP A 138 5.33 8.07 -9.01
N LYS A 139 6.44 8.68 -9.45
CA LYS A 139 6.97 9.93 -8.87
C LYS A 139 6.10 11.17 -9.12
N ASN A 140 5.06 11.06 -9.95
CA ASN A 140 4.15 12.13 -10.34
C ASN A 140 2.77 12.01 -9.67
N VAL A 141 2.42 10.85 -9.13
CA VAL A 141 1.16 10.66 -8.40
C VAL A 141 1.24 11.36 -7.04
N PRO A 142 0.27 12.22 -6.69
CA PRO A 142 0.18 12.84 -5.38
C PRO A 142 -0.19 11.79 -4.34
N VAL A 143 0.67 11.64 -3.35
CA VAL A 143 0.44 10.72 -2.23
C VAL A 143 0.61 11.41 -0.88
N GLY A 144 1.02 12.68 -0.86
CA GLY A 144 1.22 13.45 0.35
C GLY A 144 2.63 13.28 0.93
N ASN A 145 3.21 14.40 1.36
CA ASN A 145 4.54 14.50 1.97
C ASN A 145 4.48 15.43 3.18
N MET A 146 4.48 14.85 4.38
CA MET A 146 4.44 15.60 5.66
C MET A 146 5.42 16.76 5.75
N LYS A 147 6.60 16.69 5.12
CA LYS A 147 7.59 17.78 5.21
C LYS A 147 7.28 18.97 4.31
N LYS A 148 6.44 18.78 3.30
CA LYS A 148 6.12 19.79 2.29
C LYS A 148 4.69 20.30 2.43
N ASP A 149 3.78 19.41 2.80
CA ASP A 149 2.35 19.63 2.62
C ASP A 149 1.67 20.10 3.89
N ASP A 150 2.12 19.64 5.08
CA ASP A 150 1.64 20.09 6.41
C ASP A 150 2.21 21.48 6.71
N LYS A 151 1.57 22.52 6.17
CA LYS A 151 2.03 23.91 6.24
C LYS A 151 1.78 24.53 7.61
N ASN A 152 0.75 24.05 8.30
CA ASN A 152 0.34 24.56 9.62
C ASN A 152 0.99 23.77 10.80
N ASN A 153 1.71 22.69 10.50
CA ASN A 153 2.40 21.80 11.46
C ASN A 153 1.44 21.11 12.45
N ASN A 154 0.21 20.80 12.04
CA ASN A 154 -0.75 20.08 12.88
C ASN A 154 -0.63 18.55 12.74
N GLY A 155 0.20 18.06 11.82
CA GLY A 155 0.39 16.64 11.58
C GLY A 155 -0.65 15.99 10.67
N LYS A 156 -1.54 16.76 10.04
CA LYS A 156 -2.52 16.30 9.05
C LYS A 156 -2.17 16.84 7.66
N LEU A 157 -2.54 16.09 6.62
CA LEU A 157 -2.44 16.52 5.23
C LEU A 157 -3.81 16.88 4.68
N GLY A 158 -3.84 17.88 3.79
CA GLY A 158 -5.03 18.20 3.02
C GLY A 158 -5.96 19.19 3.69
N ASP A 159 -5.43 19.98 4.64
CA ASP A 159 -6.14 21.12 5.18
C ASP A 159 -6.37 22.20 4.10
N GLU A 160 -7.25 23.15 4.39
CA GLU A 160 -7.59 24.22 3.45
C GLU A 160 -6.34 25.00 2.99
N GLY A 161 -6.10 25.01 1.67
CA GLY A 161 -4.93 25.65 1.06
C GLY A 161 -3.67 24.78 0.97
N GLU A 162 -3.77 23.51 1.37
CA GLU A 162 -2.73 22.50 1.14
C GLU A 162 -3.00 21.70 -0.13
N GLU A 163 -1.92 21.25 -0.76
CA GLU A 163 -1.96 20.35 -1.90
C GLU A 163 -1.14 19.11 -1.56
N TYR A 164 -1.57 17.96 -2.06
CA TYR A 164 -0.82 16.72 -1.87
C TYR A 164 0.37 16.67 -2.83
N SER A 165 1.58 16.75 -2.31
CA SER A 165 2.80 16.56 -3.09
C SER A 165 2.99 15.11 -3.51
N CYS A 166 3.66 14.94 -4.64
CA CYS A 166 4.21 13.67 -5.08
C CYS A 166 5.53 13.38 -4.33
N LEU A 167 5.92 12.10 -4.28
CA LEU A 167 7.24 11.70 -3.82
C LEU A 167 8.20 11.62 -5.01
N SER A 168 8.92 12.71 -5.29
CA SER A 168 9.82 12.82 -6.45
C SER A 168 11.00 11.85 -6.43
N ASP A 169 11.27 11.21 -5.29
CA ASP A 169 12.36 10.24 -5.10
C ASP A 169 11.95 8.77 -5.35
N LEU A 170 10.70 8.51 -5.77
CA LEU A 170 10.30 7.18 -6.25
C LEU A 170 11.00 6.84 -7.57
N LYS A 171 11.54 5.61 -7.70
CA LYS A 171 12.34 5.19 -8.86
C LYS A 171 11.55 4.44 -9.92
N TYR A 172 10.94 3.32 -9.54
CA TYR A 172 10.18 2.48 -10.45
C TYR A 172 8.69 2.57 -10.12
N PRO A 173 7.82 2.90 -11.11
CA PRO A 173 6.38 2.80 -10.94
C PRO A 173 5.98 1.41 -10.47
N THR A 174 4.98 1.32 -9.59
CA THR A 174 4.54 0.05 -9.00
C THR A 174 3.03 0.02 -8.86
N TRP A 175 2.43 -1.12 -9.19
CA TRP A 175 1.00 -1.37 -9.01
C TRP A 175 0.67 -1.69 -7.55
N TYR A 176 -0.37 -1.05 -7.05
CA TYR A 176 -0.99 -1.34 -5.76
C TYR A 176 -2.42 -1.76 -6.03
N PHE A 177 -2.84 -2.83 -5.36
CA PHE A 177 -4.18 -3.40 -5.50
C PHE A 177 -4.87 -3.43 -4.14
N SER A 178 -6.17 -3.21 -4.16
CA SER A 178 -7.07 -3.58 -3.08
C SER A 178 -7.99 -4.68 -3.61
N ALA A 179 -8.04 -5.82 -2.92
CA ALA A 179 -8.70 -7.02 -3.41
C ALA A 179 -9.30 -7.87 -2.28
N GLY A 180 -10.12 -7.25 -1.42
CA GLY A 180 -10.73 -7.89 -0.26
C GLY A 180 -12.10 -8.55 -0.51
N ASP A 181 -12.65 -8.43 -1.72
CA ASP A 181 -14.03 -8.82 -1.99
C ASP A 181 -14.16 -10.29 -2.47
N ALA A 182 -13.96 -11.22 -1.54
CA ALA A 182 -14.23 -12.65 -1.76
C ALA A 182 -15.64 -13.08 -1.27
N GLY A 183 -16.52 -12.12 -0.94
CA GLY A 183 -17.90 -12.38 -0.48
C GLY A 183 -18.35 -11.61 0.78
N ALA A 184 -17.55 -10.66 1.28
CA ALA A 184 -18.00 -9.73 2.33
C ALA A 184 -18.75 -8.54 1.71
N PRO A 185 -19.58 -7.78 2.47
CA PRO A 185 -20.39 -6.72 1.89
C PRO A 185 -19.55 -5.62 1.24
N TYR A 186 -19.90 -5.24 0.01
CA TYR A 186 -19.09 -4.36 -0.81
C TYR A 186 -18.92 -2.94 -0.23
N TYR A 187 -17.80 -2.30 -0.56
CA TYR A 187 -17.59 -0.86 -0.34
C TYR A 187 -17.78 -0.06 -1.62
N SER A 188 -18.26 1.17 -1.46
CA SER A 188 -18.30 2.14 -2.56
C SER A 188 -16.94 2.78 -2.74
N GLU A 189 -16.69 3.28 -3.94
CA GLU A 189 -15.49 4.04 -4.21
C GLU A 189 -15.53 5.40 -3.50
N GLU A 190 -14.41 5.78 -2.88
CA GLU A 190 -14.24 7.04 -2.19
C GLU A 190 -13.09 7.86 -2.79
N LYS A 191 -13.18 9.20 -2.68
CA LYS A 191 -12.22 10.08 -3.33
C LYS A 191 -10.90 10.12 -2.56
N THR A 192 -9.79 9.90 -3.26
CA THR A 192 -8.43 10.02 -2.72
C THR A 192 -7.53 10.83 -3.65
N PRO A 193 -6.37 11.32 -3.18
CA PRO A 193 -5.46 12.08 -4.04
C PRO A 193 -4.99 11.29 -5.27
N TRP A 194 -4.67 10.00 -5.08
CA TRP A 194 -4.15 9.15 -6.16
C TRP A 194 -5.22 8.72 -7.16
N ASN A 195 -6.44 8.39 -6.73
CA ASN A 195 -7.48 8.03 -7.69
C ASN A 195 -8.00 9.24 -8.48
N SER A 196 -8.10 10.41 -7.83
CA SER A 196 -8.48 11.67 -8.48
C SER A 196 -7.48 12.01 -9.57
N TYR A 197 -6.18 11.89 -9.26
CA TYR A 197 -5.10 12.11 -10.22
C TYR A 197 -5.30 11.30 -11.51
N TRP A 198 -5.61 10.00 -11.43
CA TRP A 198 -5.78 9.19 -12.63
C TRP A 198 -7.11 9.42 -13.35
N LYS A 199 -8.19 9.70 -12.60
CA LYS A 199 -9.51 9.99 -13.16
C LYS A 199 -9.56 11.31 -13.93
N ASP A 200 -8.76 12.29 -13.53
CA ASP A 200 -8.69 13.59 -14.20
C ASP A 200 -7.88 13.54 -15.52
N ARG A 201 -7.30 12.38 -15.86
CA ARG A 201 -6.53 12.17 -17.09
C ARG A 201 -7.35 11.43 -18.15
N SER A 202 -7.07 11.75 -19.41
CA SER A 202 -7.70 11.08 -20.56
C SER A 202 -7.30 9.60 -20.70
N ASP A 203 -6.15 9.22 -20.14
CA ASP A 203 -5.68 7.83 -20.06
C ASP A 203 -5.82 7.33 -18.62
N ASN A 204 -6.99 6.77 -18.31
CA ASN A 204 -7.33 6.28 -16.97
C ASN A 204 -6.93 4.81 -16.75
N GLN A 205 -6.14 4.19 -17.64
CA GLN A 205 -5.78 2.76 -17.53
C GLN A 205 -5.01 2.40 -16.24
N TYR A 206 -4.43 3.42 -15.58
CA TYR A 206 -3.65 3.30 -14.36
C TYR A 206 -4.47 3.32 -13.07
N TYR A 207 -5.78 3.46 -13.19
CA TYR A 207 -6.71 3.31 -12.08
C TYR A 207 -7.98 2.60 -12.53
N TYR A 208 -8.47 1.66 -11.73
CA TYR A 208 -9.76 1.03 -11.98
C TYR A 208 -10.37 0.59 -10.65
N PHE A 209 -11.69 0.67 -10.57
CA PHE A 209 -12.48 0.28 -9.40
C PHE A 209 -13.65 -0.61 -9.84
N SER A 210 -13.95 -1.64 -9.05
CA SER A 210 -15.14 -2.47 -9.19
C SER A 210 -15.61 -2.98 -7.83
N SER A 211 -16.90 -2.95 -7.55
CA SER A 211 -17.52 -3.52 -6.34
C SER A 211 -17.96 -4.98 -6.55
N GLN A 212 -17.43 -5.66 -7.57
CA GLN A 212 -17.75 -7.06 -7.84
C GLN A 212 -16.83 -7.97 -7.03
N GLU A 213 -17.41 -9.04 -6.49
CA GLU A 213 -16.64 -10.16 -5.93
C GLU A 213 -15.62 -10.65 -6.95
N HIS A 214 -14.41 -10.97 -6.49
CA HIS A 214 -13.33 -11.30 -7.42
C HIS A 214 -12.19 -12.15 -6.85
N VAL A 215 -11.39 -12.68 -7.77
CA VAL A 215 -10.10 -13.32 -7.50
C VAL A 215 -9.04 -12.79 -8.46
N LEU A 216 -7.83 -12.57 -7.96
CA LEU A 216 -6.67 -12.17 -8.78
C LEU A 216 -5.87 -13.40 -9.20
N ILE A 217 -5.75 -13.63 -10.50
CA ILE A 217 -4.95 -14.72 -11.07
C ILE A 217 -3.68 -14.17 -11.69
N PHE A 218 -2.54 -14.47 -11.06
CA PHE A 218 -1.21 -14.13 -11.57
C PHE A 218 -0.63 -15.28 -12.38
N LYS A 219 -0.08 -14.97 -13.56
CA LYS A 219 0.68 -15.92 -14.38
C LYS A 219 2.06 -15.34 -14.66
N ALA A 220 3.11 -16.06 -14.30
CA ALA A 220 4.49 -15.61 -14.43
C ALA A 220 5.33 -16.62 -15.20
N ASP A 221 6.18 -16.12 -16.10
CA ASP A 221 7.18 -16.89 -16.82
C ASP A 221 8.51 -16.14 -16.87
N ASN A 222 9.40 -16.49 -17.81
CA ASN A 222 10.71 -15.85 -17.92
C ASN A 222 10.66 -14.44 -18.54
N GLN A 223 9.56 -14.07 -19.18
CA GLN A 223 9.38 -12.84 -19.94
C GLN A 223 8.47 -11.86 -19.20
N LYS A 224 7.35 -12.33 -18.65
CA LYS A 224 6.36 -11.45 -18.01
C LYS A 224 5.69 -12.04 -16.77
N ILE A 225 5.02 -11.15 -16.05
CA ILE A 225 4.01 -11.51 -15.04
C ILE A 225 2.73 -10.75 -15.33
N SER A 226 1.66 -11.47 -15.66
CA SER A 226 0.35 -10.91 -16.00
C SER A 226 -0.64 -11.07 -14.85
N LEU A 227 -1.64 -10.21 -14.82
CA LEU A 227 -2.80 -10.30 -13.93
C LEU A 227 -4.08 -10.46 -14.75
N THR A 228 -4.99 -11.32 -14.32
CA THR A 228 -6.39 -11.32 -14.75
C THR A 228 -7.28 -11.42 -13.51
N VAL A 229 -8.28 -10.56 -13.45
CA VAL A 229 -9.25 -10.48 -12.36
C VAL A 229 -10.54 -11.09 -12.83
N TYR A 230 -11.01 -12.11 -12.12
CA TYR A 230 -12.25 -12.81 -12.46
C TYR A 230 -13.28 -12.61 -11.36
N ASN A 231 -14.54 -12.48 -11.73
CA ASN A 231 -15.65 -12.67 -10.80
C ASN A 231 -16.01 -14.17 -10.64
N PRO A 232 -16.88 -14.55 -9.69
CA PRO A 232 -17.31 -15.94 -9.51
C PRO A 232 -17.98 -16.58 -10.73
N TYR A 233 -18.45 -15.77 -11.68
CA TYR A 233 -19.07 -16.20 -12.93
C TYR A 233 -18.08 -16.35 -14.08
N THR A 234 -16.77 -16.27 -13.80
CA THR A 234 -15.67 -16.37 -14.77
C THR A 234 -15.56 -15.20 -15.76
N GLU A 235 -16.30 -14.12 -15.51
CA GLU A 235 -16.19 -12.90 -16.30
C GLU A 235 -14.91 -12.15 -15.91
N VAL A 236 -14.25 -11.55 -16.90
CA VAL A 236 -13.03 -10.76 -16.68
C VAL A 236 -13.43 -9.35 -16.27
N ILE A 237 -13.09 -8.98 -15.03
CA ILE A 237 -13.27 -7.62 -14.50
C ILE A 237 -12.16 -6.71 -15.03
N ASP A 238 -10.91 -7.19 -14.98
CA ASP A 238 -9.73 -6.42 -15.37
C ASP A 238 -8.59 -7.34 -15.81
N ARG A 239 -7.67 -6.81 -16.60
CA ARG A 239 -6.51 -7.54 -17.12
C ARG A 239 -5.33 -6.60 -17.32
N ILE A 240 -4.15 -7.08 -16.89
CA ILE A 240 -2.86 -6.45 -17.18
C ILE A 240 -1.97 -7.51 -17.81
N ASP A 241 -1.59 -7.32 -19.07
CA ASP A 241 -0.84 -8.32 -19.84
C ASP A 241 0.60 -8.53 -19.35
N ASN A 242 1.23 -7.48 -18.81
CA ASN A 242 2.49 -7.55 -18.09
C ASN A 242 2.57 -6.41 -17.07
N LEU A 243 2.59 -6.74 -15.77
CA LEU A 243 2.70 -5.77 -14.67
C LEU A 243 4.02 -5.00 -14.70
N MET A 244 5.03 -5.48 -15.43
CA MET A 244 6.36 -4.88 -15.47
C MET A 244 6.53 -3.84 -16.59
N ASP A 245 5.55 -3.67 -17.50
CA ASP A 245 5.65 -2.73 -18.64
C ASP A 245 5.66 -1.25 -18.19
N VAL A 246 5.34 -0.98 -16.93
CA VAL A 246 5.33 0.35 -16.33
C VAL A 246 6.71 0.84 -15.86
N LYS A 247 7.78 0.05 -16.06
CA LYS A 247 9.10 0.29 -15.46
C LYS A 247 10.14 0.87 -16.38
#